data_AF-A0A5B8MUP4-F1
#
_entry.id   AF-A0A5B8MUP4-F1
#
_cell.length_a   1.000
_cell.length_b   1.000
_cell.length_c   1.000
_cell.angle_alpha   90.00
_cell.angle_beta   90.00
_cell.angle_gamma   90.00
#
_symmetry.space_group_name_H-M   'P 1'
#
loop_
_entity.id
_entity.type
_entity.pdbx_description
1 polymer ?
#
loop_
_entity_poly.entity_id
_entity_poly.type
_entity_poly.pdbx_seq_one_letter_code
_entity_poly.pdbx_strand_id
1 'polypeptide(L)'
;MAKKGRAFKGPDPKSLRGDACYFYRDMGAGSYGGDVNCLQQFLNRKGYLKEDPTGYYGEKTEQAVSSWQKSNSIKPANGVLGLASRVLYAKKQRLPVPGREDFGSTSGESKKVCIDVCSEFGGVQDCETRCVRSEKDKVHACKESCQIAFSAACDRAYPPSAPGGPENYKLCLKYLSQSCEETCAVYR
;
A
#
# COMPACT_ATOMS: atom_id res chain seq x y z
N MET A 1 6.90 34.75 13.35
CA MET A 1 7.98 33.80 12.96
C MET A 1 7.39 32.71 12.06
N ALA A 2 7.52 32.86 10.74
CA ALA A 2 6.97 31.89 9.78
C ALA A 2 7.91 30.67 9.68
N LYS A 3 7.42 29.48 10.06
CA LYS A 3 8.15 28.22 9.91
C LYS A 3 8.29 27.94 8.40
N LYS A 4 9.50 28.08 7.86
CA LYS A 4 9.84 27.65 6.49
C LYS A 4 9.34 26.22 6.27
N GLY A 5 8.40 26.07 5.34
CA GLY A 5 7.88 24.76 4.93
C GLY A 5 9.03 23.91 4.41
N ARG A 6 9.33 22.81 5.10
CA ARG A 6 10.29 21.83 4.60
C ARG A 6 9.65 21.16 3.40
N ALA A 7 10.23 21.38 2.22
CA ALA A 7 9.83 20.68 1.00
C ALA A 7 9.78 19.18 1.28
N PHE A 8 8.65 18.56 0.98
CA PHE A 8 8.48 17.11 0.99
C PHE A 8 9.48 16.54 -0.02
N LYS A 9 10.64 16.08 0.48
CA LYS A 9 11.48 15.14 -0.24
C LYS A 9 10.74 13.82 -0.10
N GLY A 10 10.00 13.44 -1.14
CA GLY A 10 9.27 12.18 -1.16
C GLY A 10 10.13 10.99 -0.75
N PRO A 11 9.52 9.83 -0.49
CA PRO A 11 10.24 8.65 -0.05
C PRO A 11 11.33 8.29 -1.07
N ASP A 12 12.48 7.81 -0.58
CA ASP A 12 13.58 7.35 -1.41
C ASP A 12 13.04 6.36 -2.47
N PRO A 13 13.35 6.52 -3.77
CA PRO A 13 12.97 5.58 -4.81
C PRO A 13 13.31 4.11 -4.50
N LYS A 14 14.30 3.87 -3.62
CA LYS A 14 14.74 2.56 -3.13
C LYS A 14 13.80 1.93 -2.09
N SER A 15 12.85 2.68 -1.53
CA SER A 15 11.92 2.18 -0.49
C SER A 15 10.86 1.20 -1.00
N LEU A 16 10.73 1.03 -2.33
CA LEU A 16 9.69 0.18 -2.93
C LEU A 16 10.15 -1.25 -3.24
N ARG A 17 11.35 -1.65 -2.79
CA ARG A 17 11.81 -3.04 -2.75
C ARG A 17 11.19 -3.83 -1.59
N GLY A 18 9.95 -3.52 -1.23
CA GLY A 18 9.23 -4.11 -0.10
C GLY A 18 9.47 -3.42 1.26
N ASP A 19 10.13 -2.26 1.33
CA ASP A 19 10.39 -1.54 2.58
C ASP A 19 9.30 -0.52 2.98
N ALA A 20 8.57 0.04 2.01
CA ALA A 20 7.51 1.01 2.21
C ALA A 20 6.34 0.75 1.26
N CYS A 21 5.27 0.14 1.76
CA CYS A 21 4.06 -0.16 1.00
C CYS A 21 2.96 0.85 1.23
N TYR A 22 2.13 1.04 0.22
CA TYR A 22 1.00 1.94 0.37
C TYR A 22 -0.23 1.19 0.87
N PHE A 23 -0.88 1.73 1.91
CA PHE A 23 -2.09 1.15 2.48
C PHE A 23 -3.29 2.07 2.18
N TYR A 24 -4.01 1.75 1.11
CA TYR A 24 -5.09 2.58 0.58
C TYR A 24 -6.44 2.28 1.24
N ARG A 25 -6.66 1.05 1.71
CA ARG A 25 -7.86 0.62 2.44
C ARG A 25 -7.56 0.25 3.88
N ASP A 26 -8.60 0.22 4.71
CA ASP A 26 -8.50 -0.35 6.05
C ASP A 26 -8.39 -1.88 5.96
N MET A 27 -7.54 -2.47 6.78
CA MET A 27 -7.32 -3.92 6.85
C MET A 27 -7.51 -4.43 8.28
N GLY A 28 -8.12 -5.59 8.40
CA GLY A 28 -8.38 -6.27 9.67
C GLY A 28 -8.61 -7.76 9.43
N ALA A 29 -9.11 -8.45 10.45
CA ALA A 29 -9.39 -9.88 10.38
C ALA A 29 -10.12 -10.27 9.07
N GLY A 30 -9.60 -11.29 8.38
CA GLY A 30 -10.16 -11.79 7.13
C GLY A 30 -9.76 -11.00 5.88
N SER A 31 -9.12 -9.84 6.01
CA SER A 31 -8.52 -9.14 4.86
C SER A 31 -7.49 -10.03 4.19
N TYR A 32 -7.44 -10.03 2.87
CA TYR A 32 -6.39 -10.67 2.09
C TYR A 32 -5.92 -9.69 1.03
N GLY A 33 -4.68 -9.83 0.56
CA GLY A 33 -4.16 -8.93 -0.45
C GLY A 33 -2.64 -8.80 -0.47
N GLY A 34 -2.11 -8.15 -1.51
CA GLY A 34 -0.71 -7.73 -1.61
C GLY A 34 -0.36 -6.66 -0.58
N ASP A 35 -1.32 -5.81 -0.24
CA ASP A 35 -1.21 -4.86 0.87
C ASP A 35 -1.10 -5.57 2.23
N VAL A 36 -1.87 -6.63 2.46
CA VAL A 36 -1.74 -7.47 3.67
C VAL A 36 -0.38 -8.18 3.69
N ASN A 37 0.06 -8.76 2.56
CA ASN A 37 1.36 -9.42 2.48
C ASN A 37 2.49 -8.45 2.82
N CYS A 38 2.43 -7.23 2.27
CA CYS A 38 3.45 -6.25 2.56
C CYS A 38 3.40 -5.73 4.01
N LEU A 39 2.20 -5.55 4.57
CA LEU A 39 2.06 -5.25 5.99
C LEU A 39 2.72 -6.32 6.86
N GLN A 40 2.49 -7.60 6.54
CA GLN A 40 3.10 -8.72 7.26
C GLN A 40 4.62 -8.74 7.11
N GLN A 41 5.16 -8.48 5.91
CA GLN A 41 6.61 -8.33 5.72
C GLN A 41 7.17 -7.20 6.60
N PHE A 42 6.50 -6.05 6.65
CA PHE A 42 6.89 -4.95 7.52
C PHE A 42 6.87 -5.34 9.00
N LEU A 43 5.79 -5.97 9.46
CA LEU A 43 5.65 -6.40 10.85
C LEU A 43 6.69 -7.47 11.23
N ASN A 44 6.99 -8.38 10.31
CA ASN A 44 7.99 -9.43 10.49
C ASN A 44 9.39 -8.82 10.63
N ARG A 45 9.79 -7.91 9.71
CA ARG A 45 11.06 -7.18 9.81
C ARG A 45 11.20 -6.33 11.08
N LYS A 46 10.08 -5.87 11.64
CA LYS A 46 10.05 -5.11 12.89
C LYS A 46 9.96 -6.00 14.14
N GLY A 47 9.87 -7.31 13.99
CA GLY A 47 9.79 -8.28 15.08
C GLY A 47 8.41 -8.39 15.72
N TYR A 48 7.36 -7.82 15.13
CA TYR A 48 5.98 -7.95 15.62
C TYR A 48 5.30 -9.23 15.14
N LEU A 49 5.66 -9.71 13.95
CA LEU A 49 5.15 -10.95 13.37
C LEU A 49 6.28 -11.98 13.31
N LYS A 50 6.06 -13.18 13.84
CA LYS A 50 7.06 -14.26 13.81
C LYS A 50 6.84 -15.27 12.68
N GLU A 51 5.76 -15.10 11.92
CA GLU A 51 5.38 -15.98 10.83
C GLU A 51 5.70 -15.40 9.47
N ASP A 52 5.75 -16.28 8.49
CA ASP A 52 5.92 -15.90 7.10
C ASP A 52 4.68 -15.13 6.57
N PRO A 53 4.89 -14.03 5.83
CA PRO A 53 3.83 -13.29 5.19
C PRO A 53 3.01 -14.17 4.25
N THR A 54 1.74 -14.38 4.59
CA THR A 54 0.80 -15.20 3.81
C THR A 54 -0.04 -14.38 2.85
N GLY A 55 -0.13 -13.06 3.03
CA GLY A 55 -1.13 -12.23 2.36
C GLY A 55 -2.54 -12.39 2.92
N TYR A 56 -2.72 -13.15 4.02
CA TYR A 56 -4.00 -13.30 4.73
C TYR A 56 -3.91 -12.75 6.15
N TYR A 57 -4.83 -11.86 6.49
CA TYR A 57 -4.91 -11.17 7.77
C TYR A 57 -5.64 -12.04 8.80
N GLY A 58 -4.93 -13.07 9.27
CA GLY A 58 -5.39 -13.94 10.36
C GLY A 58 -5.08 -13.37 11.75
N GLU A 59 -5.43 -14.15 12.77
CA GLU A 59 -5.28 -13.79 14.19
C GLU A 59 -3.85 -13.32 14.53
N LYS A 60 -2.82 -14.00 14.03
CA LYS A 60 -1.43 -13.63 14.31
C LYS A 60 -1.03 -12.28 13.69
N THR A 61 -1.64 -11.93 12.55
CA THR A 61 -1.44 -10.60 11.94
C THR A 61 -2.14 -9.53 12.75
N GLU A 62 -3.36 -9.80 13.22
CA GLU A 62 -4.11 -8.91 14.08
C GLU A 62 -3.38 -8.62 15.40
N GLN A 63 -2.86 -9.66 16.06
CA GLN A 63 -2.04 -9.51 17.27
C GLN A 63 -0.75 -8.72 17.01
N ALA A 64 -0.09 -8.95 15.87
CA ALA A 64 1.10 -8.21 15.46
C ALA A 64 0.78 -6.72 15.22
N VAL A 65 -0.34 -6.41 14.56
CA VAL A 65 -0.78 -5.03 14.35
C VAL A 65 -1.18 -4.37 15.65
N SER A 66 -1.89 -5.06 16.54
CA SER A 66 -2.24 -4.53 17.87
C SER A 66 -0.97 -4.20 18.67
N SER A 67 0.04 -5.09 18.63
CA SER A 67 1.33 -4.86 19.31
C SER A 67 2.09 -3.68 18.71
N TRP A 68 2.13 -3.58 17.39
CA TRP A 68 2.69 -2.43 16.70
C TRP A 68 1.93 -1.14 17.06
N GLN A 69 0.60 -1.14 17.10
CA GLN A 69 -0.22 0.01 17.50
C GLN A 69 0.08 0.46 18.94
N LYS A 70 0.17 -0.49 19.89
CA LYS A 70 0.53 -0.22 21.29
C LYS A 70 1.90 0.43 21.41
N SER A 71 2.92 -0.11 20.73
CA SER A 71 4.28 0.44 20.72
C SER A 71 4.37 1.85 20.12
N ASN A 72 3.35 2.23 19.33
CA ASN A 72 3.28 3.50 18.62
C ASN A 72 2.23 4.46 19.20
N SER A 73 1.64 4.12 20.35
CA SER A 73 0.61 4.91 21.02
C SER A 73 -0.62 5.22 20.14
N ILE A 74 -0.95 4.33 19.20
CA ILE A 74 -2.17 4.43 18.38
C ILE A 74 -3.35 3.91 19.21
N LYS A 75 -4.47 4.65 19.20
CA LYS A 75 -5.74 4.24 19.83
C LYS A 75 -6.89 4.26 18.81
N PRO A 76 -7.77 3.25 18.80
CA PRO A 76 -7.67 2.00 19.56
C PRO A 76 -6.56 1.09 19.00
N ALA A 77 -5.89 0.35 19.88
CA ALA A 77 -4.91 -0.68 19.49
C ALA A 77 -5.61 -2.03 19.28
N ASN A 78 -6.66 -2.03 18.47
CA ASN A 78 -7.57 -3.16 18.25
C ASN A 78 -7.08 -4.14 17.18
N GLY A 79 -5.86 -3.99 16.67
CA GLY A 79 -5.34 -4.88 15.64
C GLY A 79 -5.93 -4.64 14.26
N VAL A 80 -6.68 -3.55 14.04
CA VAL A 80 -7.18 -3.12 12.73
C VAL A 80 -6.29 -2.02 12.18
N LEU A 81 -5.72 -2.19 10.99
CA LEU A 81 -4.93 -1.17 10.31
C LEU A 81 -5.85 -0.09 9.67
N GLY A 82 -6.57 0.64 10.51
CA GLY A 82 -7.42 1.75 10.10
C GLY A 82 -6.66 3.03 9.76
N LEU A 83 -7.36 4.09 9.34
CA LEU A 83 -6.78 5.37 8.91
C LEU A 83 -5.67 5.91 9.82
N ALA A 84 -5.86 5.95 11.15
CA ALA A 84 -4.85 6.45 12.09
C ALA A 84 -3.54 5.64 12.03
N SER A 85 -3.65 4.32 11.90
CA SER A 85 -2.51 3.42 11.72
C SER A 85 -1.82 3.68 10.39
N ARG A 86 -2.59 3.78 9.30
CA ARG A 86 -2.09 4.01 7.94
C ARG A 86 -1.37 5.36 7.83
N VAL A 87 -1.94 6.42 8.41
CA VAL A 87 -1.33 7.76 8.48
C VAL A 87 0.00 7.73 9.24
N LEU A 88 0.04 7.07 10.41
CA LEU A 88 1.28 7.00 11.19
C LEU A 88 2.35 6.17 10.50
N TYR A 89 1.97 5.03 9.92
CA TYR A 89 2.84 4.20 9.11
C TYR A 89 3.44 5.03 7.97
N ALA A 90 2.60 5.69 7.18
CA ALA A 90 3.02 6.52 6.06
C ALA A 90 3.99 7.62 6.52
N LYS A 91 3.65 8.34 7.60
CA LYS A 91 4.54 9.36 8.18
C LYS A 91 5.90 8.78 8.59
N LYS A 92 5.94 7.60 9.21
CA LYS A 92 7.19 6.92 9.61
C LYS A 92 8.01 6.48 8.41
N GLN A 93 7.36 6.01 7.36
CA GLN A 93 8.01 5.62 6.10
C GLN A 93 8.26 6.80 5.14
N ARG A 94 7.90 8.02 5.54
CA ARG A 94 7.95 9.23 4.69
C ARG A 94 7.15 9.07 3.40
N LEU A 95 6.11 8.24 3.44
CA LEU A 95 5.12 8.12 2.36
C LEU A 95 4.11 9.25 2.47
N PRO A 96 3.51 9.67 1.34
CA PRO A 96 2.26 10.41 1.32
C PRO A 96 1.21 9.73 2.18
N VAL A 97 0.44 10.55 2.88
CA VAL A 97 -0.59 10.05 3.77
C VAL A 97 -1.69 9.42 2.91
N PRO A 98 -2.05 8.15 3.15
CA PRO A 98 -3.08 7.49 2.39
C PRO A 98 -4.36 8.31 2.41
N GLY A 99 -4.89 8.53 1.21
CA GLY A 99 -6.03 9.40 0.98
C GLY A 99 -7.19 9.04 1.90
N ARG A 100 -7.61 10.01 2.72
CA ARG A 100 -9.03 10.38 2.67
C ARG A 100 -9.27 10.67 1.19
N GLU A 101 -10.05 9.85 0.51
CA GLU A 101 -10.66 10.36 -0.71
C GLU A 101 -11.24 11.73 -0.39
N ASP A 102 -10.98 12.67 -1.27
CA ASP A 102 -11.61 13.97 -1.31
C ASP A 102 -13.14 13.77 -1.46
N PHE A 103 -13.84 13.32 -0.41
CA PHE A 103 -15.29 13.51 -0.20
C PHE A 103 -15.52 14.98 0.16
N GLY A 104 -15.07 15.85 -0.73
CA GLY A 104 -14.82 17.25 -0.46
C GLY A 104 -14.36 17.94 -1.72
N SER A 105 -15.23 17.90 -2.72
CA SER A 105 -15.33 18.96 -3.71
C SER A 105 -15.32 20.30 -2.95
N THR A 106 -14.15 20.94 -2.91
CA THR A 106 -14.02 22.37 -2.71
C THR A 106 -13.12 22.85 -3.83
N SER A 107 -13.77 23.11 -4.97
CA SER A 107 -13.58 24.30 -5.81
C SER A 107 -12.25 25.02 -5.60
N GLY A 108 -11.18 24.38 -6.07
CA GLY A 108 -9.83 24.92 -6.05
C GLY A 108 -9.02 24.16 -7.07
N GLU A 109 -9.12 24.60 -8.33
CA GLU A 109 -8.46 24.13 -9.55
C GLU A 109 -6.93 24.16 -9.42
N SER A 110 -6.41 23.34 -8.51
CA SER A 110 -4.99 23.05 -8.43
C SER A 110 -4.74 22.02 -9.52
N LYS A 111 -3.90 22.34 -10.52
CA LYS A 111 -3.46 21.35 -11.54
C LYS A 111 -2.95 20.09 -10.83
N LYS A 112 -3.81 19.08 -10.72
CA LYS A 112 -3.45 17.75 -10.22
C LYS A 112 -2.88 16.98 -11.41
N VAL A 113 -1.85 16.20 -11.14
CA VAL A 113 -1.30 15.25 -12.10
C VAL A 113 -1.81 13.89 -11.72
N CYS A 114 -2.64 13.30 -12.58
CA CYS A 114 -3.16 11.95 -12.38
C CYS A 114 -2.35 10.95 -13.19
N ILE A 115 -1.98 9.84 -12.56
CA ILE A 115 -1.29 8.72 -13.18
C ILE A 115 -2.23 7.53 -13.15
N ASP A 116 -2.57 7.07 -14.35
CA ASP A 116 -3.33 5.85 -14.58
C ASP A 116 -2.35 4.70 -14.77
N VAL A 117 -2.49 3.66 -13.95
CA VAL A 117 -1.68 2.45 -14.08
C VAL A 117 -2.59 1.26 -14.23
N CYS A 118 -2.41 0.54 -15.34
CA CYS A 118 -3.03 -0.76 -15.56
C CYS A 118 -1.99 -1.86 -15.33
N SER A 119 -2.39 -2.89 -14.58
CA SER A 119 -1.61 -4.10 -14.37
C SER A 119 -2.38 -5.30 -14.90
N GLU A 120 -1.71 -6.15 -15.66
CA GLU A 120 -2.28 -7.37 -16.21
C GLU A 120 -1.57 -8.59 -15.64
N PHE A 121 -2.35 -9.58 -15.20
CA PHE A 121 -1.83 -10.87 -14.77
C PHE A 121 -2.79 -11.99 -15.17
N GLY A 122 -2.26 -13.04 -15.80
CA GLY A 122 -3.06 -14.23 -16.15
C GLY A 122 -4.26 -13.94 -17.06
N GLY A 123 -4.15 -12.92 -17.94
CA GLY A 123 -5.23 -12.47 -18.81
C GLY A 123 -6.29 -11.59 -18.13
N VAL A 124 -6.08 -11.21 -16.86
CA VAL A 124 -6.93 -10.26 -16.15
C VAL A 124 -6.22 -8.91 -16.04
N GLN A 125 -6.88 -7.84 -16.50
CA GLN A 125 -6.38 -6.47 -16.38
C GLN A 125 -7.15 -5.70 -15.32
N ASP A 126 -6.43 -4.94 -14.50
CA ASP A 126 -6.94 -3.97 -13.54
C ASP A 126 -6.28 -2.62 -13.76
N CYS A 127 -7.02 -1.53 -13.56
CA CYS A 127 -6.49 -0.18 -13.67
C CYS A 127 -6.85 0.64 -12.43
N GLU A 128 -5.89 1.42 -11.94
CA GLU A 128 -6.07 2.34 -10.83
C GLU A 128 -5.49 3.72 -11.20
N THR A 129 -6.20 4.76 -10.80
CA THR A 129 -5.78 6.16 -11.00
C THR A 129 -5.39 6.79 -9.66
N ARG A 130 -4.22 7.43 -9.61
CA ARG A 130 -3.81 8.24 -8.47
C ARG A 130 -3.35 9.61 -8.89
N CYS A 131 -3.86 10.63 -8.19
CA CYS A 131 -3.57 12.02 -8.48
C CYS A 131 -2.71 12.66 -7.40
N VAL A 132 -1.64 13.34 -7.82
CA VAL A 132 -0.74 14.11 -6.97
C VAL A 132 -0.79 15.59 -7.31
N ARG A 133 -0.46 16.43 -6.32
CA ARG A 133 -0.39 17.89 -6.51
C ARG A 133 0.93 18.36 -7.13
N SER A 134 1.96 17.52 -7.14
CA SER A 134 3.28 17.86 -7.67
C SER A 134 3.73 16.84 -8.71
N GLU A 135 4.31 17.35 -9.79
CA GLU A 135 5.03 16.59 -10.81
C GLU A 135 6.13 15.68 -10.21
N LYS A 136 6.76 16.12 -9.11
CA LYS A 136 7.81 15.34 -8.42
C LYS A 136 7.28 14.08 -7.74
N ASP A 137 5.98 14.00 -7.52
CA ASP A 137 5.33 12.88 -6.85
C ASP A 137 4.72 11.89 -7.86
N LYS A 138 4.93 12.07 -9.18
CA LYS A 138 4.42 11.17 -10.24
C LYS A 138 4.83 9.72 -10.04
N VAL A 139 6.10 9.47 -9.70
CA VAL A 139 6.61 8.12 -9.41
C VAL A 139 5.85 7.50 -8.25
N HIS A 140 5.50 8.31 -7.25
CA HIS A 140 4.76 7.82 -6.10
C HIS A 140 3.33 7.44 -6.48
N ALA A 141 2.62 8.33 -7.18
CA ALA A 141 1.28 8.06 -7.70
C ALA A 141 1.27 6.77 -8.54
N CYS A 142 2.23 6.63 -9.46
CA CYS A 142 2.37 5.44 -10.28
C CYS A 142 2.52 4.17 -9.44
N LYS A 143 3.43 4.18 -8.46
CA LYS A 143 3.73 2.98 -7.67
C LYS A 143 2.56 2.62 -6.75
N GLU A 144 1.86 3.60 -6.20
CA GLU A 144 0.62 3.39 -5.45
C GLU A 144 -0.44 2.75 -6.34
N SER A 145 -0.75 3.37 -7.49
CA SER A 145 -1.71 2.83 -8.46
C SER A 145 -1.34 1.42 -8.91
N CYS A 146 -0.07 1.17 -9.21
CA CYS A 146 0.41 -0.13 -9.62
C CYS A 146 0.20 -1.18 -8.53
N GLN A 147 0.54 -0.86 -7.27
CA GLN A 147 0.37 -1.80 -6.17
C GLN A 147 -1.10 -2.25 -6.05
N ILE A 148 -2.02 -1.30 -6.19
CA ILE A 148 -3.47 -1.53 -6.12
C ILE A 148 -3.93 -2.36 -7.33
N ALA A 149 -3.63 -1.89 -8.54
CA ALA A 149 -4.05 -2.53 -9.78
C ALA A 149 -3.53 -3.96 -9.87
N PHE A 150 -2.25 -4.18 -9.58
CA PHE A 150 -1.65 -5.51 -9.67
C PHE A 150 -2.22 -6.47 -8.61
N SER A 151 -2.41 -6.00 -7.38
CA SER A 151 -3.01 -6.84 -6.32
C SER A 151 -4.45 -7.23 -6.68
N ALA A 152 -5.23 -6.30 -7.25
CA ALA A 152 -6.57 -6.57 -7.74
C ALA A 152 -6.56 -7.57 -8.92
N ALA A 153 -5.62 -7.44 -9.86
CA ALA A 153 -5.48 -8.38 -10.97
C ALA A 153 -5.18 -9.79 -10.45
N CYS A 154 -4.28 -9.91 -9.48
CA CYS A 154 -3.99 -11.18 -8.80
C CYS A 154 -5.22 -11.75 -8.09
N ASP A 155 -5.99 -10.92 -7.38
CA ASP A 155 -7.17 -11.37 -6.63
C ASP A 155 -8.26 -11.90 -7.57
N ARG A 156 -8.42 -11.25 -8.73
CA ARG A 156 -9.35 -11.67 -9.77
C ARG A 156 -8.87 -12.92 -10.52
N ALA A 157 -7.57 -13.02 -10.80
CA ALA A 157 -6.99 -14.20 -11.43
C ALA A 157 -7.01 -15.43 -10.50
N TYR A 158 -6.84 -15.22 -9.19
CA TYR A 158 -6.73 -16.28 -8.18
C TYR A 158 -7.62 -16.01 -6.98
N PRO A 159 -8.96 -16.09 -7.14
CA PRO A 159 -9.87 -15.82 -6.05
C PRO A 159 -9.67 -16.82 -4.90
N PRO A 160 -9.78 -16.40 -3.62
CA PRO A 160 -9.57 -17.29 -2.48
C PRO A 160 -10.49 -18.51 -2.42
N SER A 161 -11.66 -18.44 -3.08
CA SER A 161 -12.63 -19.53 -3.18
C SER A 161 -12.23 -20.61 -4.18
N ALA A 162 -11.29 -20.33 -5.09
CA ALA A 162 -10.84 -21.30 -6.08
C ALA A 162 -9.81 -22.28 -5.48
N PRO A 163 -9.78 -23.54 -5.94
CA PRO A 163 -8.73 -24.50 -5.58
C PRO A 163 -7.33 -23.92 -5.87
N GLY A 164 -6.47 -23.88 -4.86
CA GLY A 164 -5.12 -23.31 -4.98
C GLY A 164 -5.08 -21.78 -5.12
N GLY A 165 -6.22 -21.08 -5.06
CA GLY A 165 -6.32 -19.62 -5.16
C GLY A 165 -5.35 -18.90 -4.21
N PRO A 166 -5.34 -19.19 -2.90
CA PRO A 166 -4.41 -18.55 -1.96
C PRO A 166 -2.92 -18.77 -2.26
N GLU A 167 -2.53 -19.94 -2.81
CA GLU A 167 -1.13 -20.22 -3.15
C GLU A 167 -0.73 -19.52 -4.45
N ASN A 168 -1.60 -19.58 -5.47
CA ASN A 168 -1.38 -18.90 -6.74
C ASN A 168 -1.38 -17.38 -6.57
N TYR A 169 -2.21 -16.85 -5.67
CA TYR A 169 -2.20 -15.45 -5.28
C TYR A 169 -0.82 -15.03 -4.74
N LYS A 170 -0.26 -15.83 -3.81
CA LYS A 170 1.11 -15.58 -3.29
C LYS A 170 2.15 -15.64 -4.40
N LEU A 171 2.03 -16.57 -5.35
CA LEU A 171 2.93 -16.64 -6.51
C LEU A 171 2.80 -15.40 -7.40
N CYS A 172 1.58 -14.94 -7.65
CA CYS A 172 1.30 -13.72 -8.41
C CYS A 172 2.01 -12.50 -7.78
N LEU A 173 1.85 -12.32 -6.46
CA LEU A 173 2.47 -11.21 -5.74
C LEU A 173 4.00 -11.20 -5.74
N LYS A 174 4.67 -12.32 -6.06
CA LYS A 174 6.14 -12.32 -6.22
C LYS A 174 6.59 -11.41 -7.38
N TYR A 175 5.73 -11.22 -8.37
CA TYR A 175 6.00 -10.37 -9.54
C TYR A 175 5.63 -8.89 -9.32
N LEU A 176 4.89 -8.58 -8.25
CA LEU A 176 4.40 -7.23 -7.95
C LEU A 176 5.51 -6.18 -7.96
N SER A 177 6.60 -6.44 -7.22
CA SER A 177 7.68 -5.46 -7.08
C SER A 177 8.38 -5.19 -8.40
N GLN A 178 8.72 -6.25 -9.16
CA GLN A 178 9.35 -6.13 -10.46
C GLN A 178 8.44 -5.40 -11.46
N SER A 179 7.17 -5.84 -11.56
CA SER A 179 6.19 -5.25 -12.48
C SER A 179 6.01 -3.76 -12.20
N CYS A 180 5.85 -3.36 -10.93
CA CYS A 180 5.69 -1.95 -10.60
C CYS A 180 6.96 -1.12 -10.76
N GLU A 181 8.15 -1.71 -10.60
CA GLU A 181 9.40 -1.02 -10.88
C GLU A 181 9.57 -0.72 -12.38
N GLU A 182 9.22 -1.67 -13.24
CA GLU A 182 9.28 -1.56 -14.71
C GLU A 182 8.22 -0.56 -15.22
N THR A 183 6.95 -0.73 -14.83
CA THR A 183 5.84 0.15 -15.25
C THR A 183 6.08 1.60 -14.85
N CYS A 184 6.63 1.84 -13.66
CA CYS A 184 6.87 3.19 -13.15
C CYS A 184 8.26 3.76 -13.49
N ALA A 185 9.07 3.05 -14.29
CA ALA A 185 10.40 3.53 -14.68
C ALA A 185 10.35 4.83 -15.49
N VAL A 186 9.28 5.04 -16.26
CA VAL A 186 9.08 6.24 -17.11
C VAL A 186 8.97 7.56 -16.35
N TYR A 187 8.74 7.51 -15.04
CA TYR A 187 8.61 8.69 -14.19
C TYR A 187 9.87 9.01 -13.39
N ARG A 188 10.93 8.19 -13.50
CA ARG A 188 12.23 8.40 -12.83
C ARG A 188 13.04 9.50 -13.49
#